data_AF-A0A7W0GU44-F1
#
_entry.id   AF-A0A7W0GU44-F1
#
_cell.length_a   1.000
_cell.length_b   1.000
_cell.length_c   1.000
_cell.angle_alpha   90.00
_cell.angle_beta   90.00
_cell.angle_gamma   90.00
#
_symmetry.space_group_name_H-M   'P 1'
#
loop_
_entity.id
_entity.type
_entity.pdbx_description
1 polymer ?
#
loop_
_entity_poly.entity_id
_entity_poly.type
_entity_poly.pdbx_seq_one_letter_code
_entity_poly.pdbx_strand_id
1 'polypeptide(L)'
;MNPLLRALKVTLHQLRRRHRRRLPFLSPPLERRRPRIQAEDYAARHSIEHTLDRKAELRRLALTRPEAAARYHELLTYELEGLREVALVLQSTTGGRDLQECMAESRSEIERLEIEVEWCANFLRSWPPSPTV
;
A
#
# COMPACT_ATOMS: atom_id res chain seq x y z
N MET A 1 20.46 -3.53 -21.67
CA MET A 1 19.44 -3.26 -20.62
C MET A 1 18.59 -2.09 -21.09
N ASN A 2 17.30 -2.31 -21.35
CA ASN A 2 16.43 -1.34 -22.03
C ASN A 2 16.36 -0.01 -21.23
N PRO A 3 16.62 1.18 -21.84
CA PRO A 3 16.63 2.47 -21.15
C PRO A 3 15.32 2.77 -20.40
N LEU A 4 14.20 2.25 -20.89
CA LEU A 4 12.87 2.38 -20.28
C LEU A 4 12.74 1.64 -18.94
N LEU A 5 13.30 0.42 -18.84
CA LEU A 5 13.40 -0.32 -17.58
C LEU A 5 14.27 0.41 -16.57
N ARG A 6 15.21 1.23 -17.04
CA ARG A 6 16.07 2.07 -16.19
C ARG A 6 15.26 3.24 -15.62
N ALA A 7 14.47 3.92 -16.43
CA ALA A 7 13.59 5.01 -16.00
C ALA A 7 12.55 4.52 -14.98
N LEU A 8 11.83 3.45 -15.29
CA LEU A 8 10.86 2.84 -14.36
C LEU A 8 11.51 2.46 -13.02
N LYS A 9 12.71 1.85 -13.05
CA LYS A 9 13.44 1.52 -11.81
C LYS A 9 13.81 2.74 -11.00
N VAL A 10 14.19 3.85 -11.65
CA VAL A 10 14.52 5.11 -10.96
C VAL A 10 13.26 5.70 -10.33
N THR A 11 12.14 5.74 -11.03
CA THR A 11 10.89 6.29 -10.51
C THR A 11 10.32 5.45 -9.36
N LEU A 12 10.33 4.11 -9.51
CA LEU A 12 9.99 3.19 -8.42
C LEU A 12 10.94 3.34 -7.24
N HIS A 13 12.24 3.59 -7.47
CA HIS A 13 13.19 3.83 -6.39
C HIS A 13 12.93 5.16 -5.66
N GLN A 14 12.51 6.21 -6.38
CA GLN A 14 12.12 7.49 -5.79
C GLN A 14 10.82 7.38 -4.99
N LEU A 15 9.81 6.71 -5.53
CA LEU A 15 8.57 6.39 -4.82
C LEU A 15 8.82 5.51 -3.60
N ARG A 16 9.65 4.46 -3.72
CA ARG A 16 10.08 3.64 -2.56
C ARG A 16 10.87 4.45 -1.55
N ARG A 17 11.72 5.40 -1.95
CA ARG A 17 12.43 6.27 -0.99
C ARG A 17 11.45 7.17 -0.24
N ARG A 18 10.49 7.76 -0.97
CA ARG A 18 9.45 8.65 -0.41
C ARG A 18 8.46 7.90 0.50
N HIS A 19 8.19 6.64 0.20
CA HIS A 19 7.19 5.81 0.89
C HIS A 19 7.79 4.52 1.49
N ARG A 20 9.06 4.55 1.91
CA ARG A 20 9.86 3.35 2.28
C ARG A 20 9.27 2.51 3.41
N ARG A 21 8.49 3.13 4.29
CA ARG A 21 7.78 2.49 5.41
C ARG A 21 6.34 2.10 5.08
N ARG A 22 5.85 2.46 3.90
CA ARG A 22 4.41 2.59 3.60
C ARG A 22 3.95 1.80 2.38
N LEU A 23 4.83 1.47 1.43
CA LEU A 23 4.50 0.64 0.26
C LEU A 23 5.50 -0.54 0.11
N PRO A 24 5.53 -1.45 1.08
CA PRO A 24 6.55 -2.49 1.12
C PRO A 24 6.46 -3.56 0.02
N PHE A 25 5.25 -3.82 -0.47
CA PHE A 25 4.97 -4.76 -1.57
C PHE A 25 5.59 -4.31 -2.90
N LEU A 26 5.93 -3.03 -3.03
CA LEU A 26 6.60 -2.54 -4.22
C LEU A 26 8.07 -2.95 -4.28
N SER A 27 8.71 -3.54 -3.25
CA SER A 27 10.15 -3.88 -3.26
C SER A 27 10.53 -4.91 -4.35
N PRO A 28 11.66 -4.77 -5.08
CA PRO A 28 11.96 -5.62 -6.22
C PRO A 28 12.47 -7.00 -5.77
N PRO A 29 12.12 -8.11 -6.47
CA PRO A 29 12.53 -9.47 -6.08
C PRO A 29 14.04 -9.72 -6.08
N LEU A 30 14.83 -8.94 -6.83
CA LEU A 30 16.27 -9.14 -7.05
C LEU A 30 17.17 -8.57 -5.94
N GLU A 31 16.65 -7.78 -5.00
CA GLU A 31 17.41 -7.41 -3.79
C GLU A 31 17.57 -8.60 -2.81
N ARG A 32 16.77 -9.66 -2.98
CA ARG A 32 16.79 -10.88 -2.16
C ARG A 32 18.04 -11.77 -2.35
N ARG A 33 18.96 -11.44 -3.27
CA ARG A 33 20.12 -12.27 -3.64
C ARG A 33 21.48 -11.59 -3.43
N ARG A 34 21.57 -10.46 -2.72
CA ARG A 34 22.87 -9.92 -2.29
C ARG A 34 23.12 -10.28 -0.82
N PRO A 35 24.29 -10.85 -0.46
CA PRO A 35 24.67 -11.07 0.93
C PRO A 35 25.15 -9.73 1.51
N ARG A 36 24.22 -8.80 1.71
CA ARG A 36 24.45 -7.62 2.52
C ARG A 36 23.14 -7.30 3.23
N ILE A 37 23.15 -7.61 4.52
CA ILE A 37 22.24 -7.16 5.58
C ILE A 37 20.99 -8.04 5.81
N GLN A 38 21.20 -9.26 6.33
CA GLN A 38 20.12 -10.10 6.88
C GLN A 38 19.30 -9.39 7.97
N ALA A 39 19.90 -8.51 8.78
CA ALA A 39 19.21 -7.85 9.88
C ALA A 39 18.23 -6.73 9.44
N GLU A 40 18.57 -5.96 8.40
CA GLU A 40 17.70 -4.93 7.84
C GLU A 40 16.61 -5.54 6.96
N ASP A 41 16.91 -6.62 6.23
CA ASP A 41 15.89 -7.38 5.51
C ASP A 41 14.94 -8.12 6.45
N TYR A 42 15.45 -8.64 7.57
CA TYR A 42 14.64 -9.21 8.66
C TYR A 42 13.77 -8.11 9.29
N ALA A 43 14.36 -6.98 9.68
CA ALA A 43 13.61 -5.85 10.25
C ALA A 43 12.61 -5.26 9.26
N ALA A 44 12.90 -5.21 7.97
CA ALA A 44 11.97 -4.78 6.94
C ALA A 44 10.85 -5.81 6.77
N ARG A 45 11.14 -7.11 6.61
CA ARG A 45 10.12 -8.16 6.51
C ARG A 45 9.23 -8.20 7.75
N HIS A 46 9.80 -8.15 8.95
CA HIS A 46 9.04 -8.07 10.18
C HIS A 46 8.30 -6.75 10.33
N SER A 47 8.84 -5.62 9.89
CA SER A 47 8.10 -4.35 9.85
C SER A 47 6.90 -4.44 8.90
N ILE A 48 7.00 -5.21 7.82
CA ILE A 48 5.94 -5.40 6.84
C ILE A 48 4.87 -6.33 7.39
N GLU A 49 5.28 -7.49 7.90
CA GLU A 49 4.40 -8.44 8.60
C GLU A 49 3.68 -7.74 9.74
N HIS A 50 4.38 -6.98 10.60
CA HIS A 50 3.76 -6.18 11.66
C HIS A 50 2.80 -5.11 11.14
N THR A 51 3.07 -4.50 9.98
CA THR A 51 2.16 -3.50 9.40
C THR A 51 0.91 -4.18 8.82
N LEU A 52 1.07 -5.34 8.17
CA LEU A 52 -0.03 -6.14 7.63
C LEU A 52 -0.88 -6.77 8.74
N ASP A 53 -0.24 -7.30 9.78
CA ASP A 53 -0.91 -7.85 10.97
C ASP A 53 -1.67 -6.76 11.71
N ARG A 54 -1.05 -5.58 11.88
CA ARG A 54 -1.70 -4.42 12.47
C ARG A 54 -2.86 -3.92 11.61
N LYS A 55 -2.75 -3.96 10.28
CA LYS A 55 -3.85 -3.64 9.36
C LYS A 55 -5.00 -4.64 9.52
N ALA A 56 -4.71 -5.93 9.53
CA ALA A 56 -5.71 -6.99 9.69
C ALA A 56 -6.36 -6.96 11.09
N GLU A 57 -5.61 -6.62 12.12
CA GLU A 57 -6.12 -6.40 13.47
C GLU A 57 -7.01 -5.15 13.54
N LEU A 58 -6.58 -4.04 12.94
CA LEU A 58 -7.40 -2.83 12.81
C LEU A 58 -8.71 -3.11 12.07
N ARG A 59 -8.69 -3.89 10.98
CA ARG A 59 -9.90 -4.33 10.28
C ARG A 59 -10.83 -5.13 11.17
N ARG A 60 -10.29 -6.09 11.94
CA ARG A 60 -11.07 -6.92 12.88
C ARG A 60 -11.71 -6.06 13.98
N LEU A 61 -10.95 -5.12 14.53
CA LEU A 61 -11.41 -4.22 15.60
C LEU A 61 -12.35 -3.12 15.08
N ALA A 62 -12.24 -2.73 13.81
CA ALA A 62 -13.07 -1.68 13.21
C ALA A 62 -14.57 -1.96 13.36
N LEU A 63 -14.98 -3.23 13.35
CA LEU A 63 -16.38 -3.64 13.50
C LEU A 63 -16.98 -3.30 14.87
N THR A 64 -16.14 -3.11 15.90
CA THR A 64 -16.59 -2.96 17.30
C THR A 64 -16.04 -1.71 17.97
N ARG A 65 -15.04 -1.04 17.37
CA ARG A 65 -14.36 0.13 17.94
C ARG A 65 -14.24 1.24 16.90
N PRO A 66 -14.88 2.41 17.10
CA PRO A 66 -14.83 3.51 16.14
C PRO A 66 -13.41 4.08 15.99
N GLU A 67 -12.60 4.10 17.05
CA GLU A 67 -11.20 4.55 16.97
C GLU A 67 -10.34 3.64 16.09
N ALA A 68 -10.57 2.33 16.15
CA ALA A 68 -9.89 1.37 15.29
C ALA A 68 -10.35 1.52 13.83
N ALA A 69 -11.66 1.72 13.61
CA ALA A 69 -12.20 2.02 12.29
C ALA A 69 -11.63 3.31 11.70
N ALA A 70 -11.45 4.37 12.50
CA ALA A 70 -10.86 5.63 12.07
C ALA A 70 -9.39 5.46 11.65
N ARG A 71 -8.60 4.75 12.46
CA ARG A 71 -7.20 4.43 12.11
C ARG A 71 -7.08 3.50 10.91
N TYR A 72 -8.00 2.56 10.78
CA TYR A 72 -8.07 1.67 9.64
C TYR A 72 -8.39 2.44 8.35
N HIS A 73 -9.39 3.32 8.40
CA HIS A 73 -9.75 4.21 7.30
C HIS A 73 -8.57 5.09 6.88
N GLU A 74 -7.88 5.75 7.83
CA GLU A 74 -6.69 6.56 7.56
C GLU A 74 -5.60 5.76 6.82
N LEU A 75 -5.33 4.52 7.26
CA LEU A 75 -4.36 3.64 6.61
C LEU A 75 -4.78 3.25 5.18
N LEU A 76 -6.05 2.91 4.98
CA LEU A 76 -6.58 2.56 3.65
C LEU A 76 -6.53 3.73 2.68
N THR A 77 -6.92 4.93 3.13
CA THR A 77 -6.82 6.15 2.31
C THR A 77 -5.37 6.40 1.90
N TYR A 78 -4.44 6.25 2.84
CA TYR A 78 -3.02 6.41 2.56
C TYR A 78 -2.50 5.43 1.51
N GLU A 79 -2.88 4.16 1.60
CA GLU A 79 -2.50 3.13 0.61
C GLU A 79 -3.10 3.41 -0.76
N LEU A 80 -4.38 3.81 -0.81
CA LEU A 80 -5.09 4.16 -2.04
C LEU A 80 -4.42 5.32 -2.77
N GLU A 81 -4.05 6.38 -2.04
CA GLU A 81 -3.32 7.53 -2.60
C GLU A 81 -1.98 7.08 -3.20
N GLY A 82 -1.20 6.32 -2.45
CA GLY A 82 0.10 5.81 -2.92
C GLY A 82 -0.01 4.92 -4.16
N LEU A 83 -1.04 4.06 -4.21
CA LEU A 83 -1.26 3.18 -5.37
C LEU A 83 -1.74 3.97 -6.60
N ARG A 84 -2.58 5.00 -6.42
CA ARG A 84 -2.99 5.91 -7.50
C ARG A 84 -1.82 6.67 -8.09
N GLU A 85 -0.91 7.18 -7.26
CA GLU A 85 0.32 7.84 -7.74
C GLU A 85 1.19 6.89 -8.58
N VAL A 86 1.37 5.65 -8.11
CA VAL A 86 2.12 4.62 -8.85
C VAL A 86 1.44 4.30 -10.18
N ALA A 87 0.12 4.08 -10.17
CA ALA A 87 -0.64 3.76 -11.38
C ALA A 87 -0.55 4.89 -12.42
N LEU A 88 -0.62 6.15 -11.99
CA LEU A 88 -0.47 7.32 -12.87
C LEU A 88 0.92 7.32 -13.55
N VAL A 89 1.98 7.02 -12.81
CA VAL A 89 3.33 6.87 -13.37
C VAL A 89 3.40 5.72 -14.37
N LEU A 90 2.81 4.56 -14.03
CA LEU A 90 2.81 3.38 -14.91
C LEU A 90 2.09 3.66 -16.23
N GLN A 91 0.98 4.41 -16.22
CA GLN A 91 0.26 4.82 -17.43
C GLN A 91 1.09 5.68 -18.38
N SER A 92 1.99 6.52 -17.85
CA SER A 92 2.90 7.34 -18.66
C SER A 92 4.13 6.58 -19.16
N THR A 93 4.33 5.33 -18.71
CA THR A 93 5.49 4.53 -19.06
C THR A 93 5.21 3.69 -20.30
N THR A 94 6.08 3.75 -21.30
CA THR A 94 6.02 2.82 -22.44
C THR A 94 6.50 1.43 -22.01
N GLY A 95 5.67 0.41 -22.16
CA GLY A 95 6.02 -0.96 -21.79
C GLY A 95 5.22 -2.02 -22.53
N GLY A 96 5.73 -3.25 -22.45
CA GLY A 96 5.11 -4.43 -23.04
C GLY A 96 4.08 -5.09 -22.11
N ARG A 97 3.80 -6.37 -22.38
CA ARG A 97 2.78 -7.17 -21.68
C ARG A 97 2.86 -7.09 -20.14
N ASP A 98 4.05 -7.25 -19.56
CA ASP A 98 4.23 -7.23 -18.09
C ASP A 98 3.80 -5.90 -17.45
N LEU A 99 3.98 -4.78 -18.17
CA LEU A 99 3.51 -3.47 -17.69
C LEU A 99 1.97 -3.39 -17.73
N GLN A 100 1.36 -3.95 -18.78
CA GLN A 100 -0.10 -3.99 -18.90
C GLN A 100 -0.73 -4.87 -17.82
N GLU A 101 -0.10 -6.00 -17.48
CA GLU A 101 -0.53 -6.87 -16.38
C GLU A 101 -0.39 -6.14 -15.03
N CYS A 102 0.75 -5.49 -14.78
CA CYS A 102 0.95 -4.69 -13.55
C CYS A 102 -0.05 -3.53 -13.43
N MET A 103 -0.40 -2.86 -14.53
CA MET A 103 -1.44 -1.82 -14.56
C MET A 103 -2.85 -2.40 -14.31
N ALA A 104 -3.15 -3.59 -14.81
CA ALA A 104 -4.41 -4.27 -14.54
C ALA A 104 -4.54 -4.63 -13.05
N GLU A 105 -3.50 -5.25 -12.47
CA GLU A 105 -3.43 -5.56 -11.04
C GLU A 105 -3.57 -4.30 -10.18
N SER A 106 -2.87 -3.23 -10.54
CA SER A 106 -2.95 -1.94 -9.82
C SER A 106 -4.37 -1.36 -9.85
N ARG A 107 -5.08 -1.48 -10.98
CA ARG A 107 -6.48 -1.02 -11.08
C ARG A 107 -7.42 -1.84 -10.20
N SER A 108 -7.31 -3.17 -10.23
CA SER A 108 -8.15 -4.03 -9.39
C SER A 108 -7.91 -3.79 -7.89
N GLU A 109 -6.67 -3.53 -7.49
CA GLU A 109 -6.36 -3.22 -6.08
C GLU A 109 -6.83 -1.81 -5.69
N ILE A 110 -6.80 -0.82 -6.60
CA ILE A 110 -7.43 0.50 -6.38
C ILE A 110 -8.93 0.34 -6.12
N GLU A 111 -9.65 -0.38 -6.98
CA GLU A 111 -11.09 -0.61 -6.82
C GLU A 111 -11.41 -1.28 -5.48
N ARG A 112 -10.61 -2.28 -5.09
CA ARG A 112 -10.75 -2.95 -3.79
C ARG A 112 -10.58 -2.00 -2.61
N LEU A 113 -9.54 -1.17 -2.64
CA LEU A 113 -9.26 -0.19 -1.60
C LEU A 113 -10.36 0.88 -1.53
N GLU A 114 -10.89 1.34 -2.68
CA GLU A 114 -12.00 2.30 -2.73
C GLU A 114 -13.27 1.77 -2.05
N ILE A 115 -13.66 0.53 -2.37
CA ILE A 115 -14.79 -0.15 -1.72
C ILE A 115 -14.59 -0.19 -0.20
N GLU A 116 -13.38 -0.51 0.24
CA GLU A 116 -13.10 -0.70 1.65
C GLU A 116 -12.98 0.61 2.45
N VAL A 117 -12.43 1.65 1.83
CA VAL A 117 -12.46 3.03 2.36
C VAL A 117 -13.91 3.48 2.53
N GLU A 118 -14.74 3.31 1.51
CA GLU A 118 -16.14 3.72 1.56
C GLU A 118 -16.93 2.94 2.62
N TRP A 119 -16.68 1.63 2.75
CA TRP A 119 -17.26 0.83 3.82
C TRP A 119 -16.90 1.37 5.21
N CYS A 120 -15.62 1.67 5.46
CA CYS A 120 -15.17 2.23 6.74
C CYS A 120 -15.79 3.61 6.99
N ALA A 121 -15.86 4.46 5.96
CA ALA A 121 -16.42 5.79 6.08
C ALA A 121 -17.91 5.75 6.42
N ASN A 122 -18.67 4.84 5.79
CA ASN A 122 -20.08 4.60 6.13
C ASN A 122 -20.24 4.11 7.57
N PHE A 123 -19.42 3.15 8.00
CA PHE A 123 -19.45 2.64 9.36
C PHE A 123 -19.22 3.77 10.38
N LEU A 124 -18.19 4.58 10.18
CA LEU A 124 -17.87 5.72 11.06
C LEU A 124 -18.98 6.77 11.11
N ARG A 125 -19.63 7.05 9.97
CA ARG A 125 -20.79 7.96 9.90
C ARG A 125 -22.02 7.42 10.65
N SER A 126 -22.21 6.10 10.63
CA SER A 126 -23.35 5.43 11.28
C SER A 126 -23.16 5.22 12.79
N TRP A 127 -21.94 5.38 13.30
CA TRP A 127 -21.66 5.19 14.72
C TRP A 127 -22.20 6.37 15.53
N PRO A 128 -23.00 6.14 16.58
CA PRO A 128 -23.55 7.23 17.37
C PRO A 128 -22.42 8.03 18.05
N PRO A 129 -22.53 9.37 18.15
CA PRO A 129 -21.59 10.15 18.95
C PRO A 129 -21.62 9.62 20.38
N SER A 130 -20.44 9.42 20.98
CA SER A 130 -20.37 9.00 22.38
C SER A 130 -21.15 9.99 23.25
N PRO A 131 -21.98 9.52 24.20
CA PRO A 131 -22.62 10.42 25.15
C PRO A 131 -21.52 11.15 25.89
N THR A 132 -21.53 12.48 25.78
CA THR A 132 -20.63 13.38 26.49
C THR A 132 -20.91 13.18 27.99
N VAL A 133 -19.94 12.65 28.73
CA VAL A 133 -19.97 12.58 30.20
C VAL A 133 -19.54 13.93 30.76
#